data_AF-A0AAE5S1X2-F1
#
_entry.id   AF-A0AAE5S1X2-F1
#
_cell.length_a   1.000
_cell.length_b   1.000
_cell.length_c   1.000
_cell.angle_alpha   90.00
_cell.angle_beta   90.00
_cell.angle_gamma   90.00
#
_symmetry.space_group_name_H-M   'P 1'
#
loop_
_entity.id
_entity.type
_entity.pdbx_description
1 polymer ?
#
loop_
_entity_poly.entity_id
_entity_poly.type
_entity_poly.pdbx_seq_one_letter_code
_entity_poly.pdbx_strand_id
1 'polypeptide(L)'
;MGEFKKGDFVRRTSGSSLHTSAGNHESGFVGQVSDLKFRGGTNDIIFTNGHEGIAQNYEPWQPRVGERVRVTIDANNQWAGVEEVTEIRNFIFIVSMKTGQFAGKPGGFYVRDLEPFLSTTATPEQPATLKIKAGKFYKTRDGRKVGPMAAWPDEQDCFKSSDLLCGGLWKTDGGSYFKGASDSPDLIAEWIDEPAAKAKASNDNAQPKFKVGDRVDVTGNRPYLISKIGQSGIVEIVHGVGEYTVKLDNSGSFSFIDAELTLAATPTTTTIVALIENGQPKPSSTPHVHTSTGAAEKEAKHLAAKHKGQQFGVFTLTTTHEEATTVYDHKWQNLAVLGLKIDAIKELRSITGMGLKSAKDAVEYFLDAA
;
A
#
# COMPACT_ATOMS: atom_id res chain seq x y z
N MET A 1 -15.72 -11.44 -49.30
CA MET A 1 -14.44 -11.58 -48.56
C MET A 1 -14.54 -10.62 -47.41
N GLY A 2 -14.99 -11.03 -46.23
CA GLY A 2 -14.19 -11.80 -45.29
C GLY A 2 -13.32 -10.84 -44.47
N GLU A 3 -13.90 -9.77 -43.92
CA GLU A 3 -13.16 -8.71 -43.20
C GLU A 3 -12.53 -9.21 -41.89
N PHE A 4 -13.02 -10.33 -41.36
CA PHE A 4 -12.52 -10.95 -40.14
C PHE A 4 -12.07 -12.38 -40.42
N LYS A 5 -11.08 -12.84 -39.66
CA LYS A 5 -10.61 -14.22 -39.62
C LYS A 5 -10.63 -14.76 -38.19
N LYS A 6 -10.61 -16.08 -38.06
CA LYS A 6 -10.46 -16.76 -36.77
C LYS A 6 -9.20 -16.24 -36.05
N GLY A 7 -9.37 -15.90 -34.78
CA GLY A 7 -8.33 -15.34 -33.92
C GLY A 7 -8.36 -13.81 -33.82
N ASP A 8 -9.05 -13.11 -34.72
CA ASP A 8 -9.13 -11.64 -34.66
C ASP A 8 -9.91 -11.19 -33.42
N PHE A 9 -9.48 -10.06 -32.83
CA PHE A 9 -10.30 -9.32 -31.90
C PHE A 9 -11.10 -8.27 -32.66
N VAL A 10 -12.41 -8.21 -32.37
CA VAL A 10 -13.31 -7.25 -33.01
C VAL A 10 -14.10 -6.49 -31.96
N ARG A 11 -14.43 -5.24 -32.27
CA ARG A 11 -15.27 -4.38 -31.42
C ARG A 11 -16.60 -4.13 -32.10
N ARG A 12 -17.69 -4.20 -31.34
CA ARG A 12 -18.99 -3.81 -31.86
C ARG A 12 -19.12 -2.30 -32.00
N THR A 13 -19.56 -1.83 -33.17
CA THR A 13 -19.73 -0.40 -33.47
C THR A 13 -21.12 0.13 -33.08
N SER A 14 -22.19 -0.63 -33.33
CA SER A 14 -23.56 -0.15 -33.07
C SER A 14 -24.62 -1.27 -32.94
N GLY A 15 -25.76 -0.93 -32.33
CA GLY A 15 -26.94 -1.80 -32.16
C GLY A 15 -26.82 -2.89 -31.09
N SER A 16 -27.86 -3.70 -30.91
CA SER A 16 -27.89 -4.92 -30.08
C SER A 16 -27.78 -6.18 -30.95
N SER A 17 -27.21 -7.28 -30.44
CA SER A 17 -27.04 -8.51 -31.25
C SER A 17 -28.38 -9.22 -31.33
N LEU A 18 -28.48 -10.17 -32.27
CA LEU A 18 -29.52 -11.17 -32.18
C LEU A 18 -29.46 -11.83 -30.80
N HIS A 19 -30.63 -11.99 -30.18
CA HIS A 19 -30.76 -12.62 -28.88
C HIS A 19 -30.33 -14.08 -29.03
N THR A 20 -29.16 -14.43 -28.49
CA THR A 20 -28.72 -15.82 -28.39
C THR A 20 -28.91 -16.27 -26.94
N SER A 21 -28.96 -17.58 -26.72
CA SER A 21 -29.01 -18.17 -25.37
C SER A 21 -27.81 -17.80 -24.49
N ALA A 22 -26.77 -17.18 -25.06
CA ALA A 22 -25.56 -16.77 -24.36
C ALA A 22 -25.56 -15.27 -23.95
N GLY A 23 -26.48 -14.45 -24.47
CA GLY A 23 -26.66 -13.05 -24.07
C GLY A 23 -26.58 -12.04 -25.23
N ASN A 24 -26.61 -10.75 -24.89
CA ASN A 24 -26.57 -9.64 -25.85
C ASN A 24 -25.18 -8.99 -25.90
N HIS A 25 -24.68 -8.70 -27.10
CA HIS A 25 -23.55 -7.80 -27.28
C HIS A 25 -24.05 -6.37 -27.47
N GLU A 26 -23.65 -5.46 -26.57
CA GLU A 26 -23.92 -4.03 -26.72
C GLU A 26 -22.80 -3.32 -27.48
N SER A 27 -23.01 -2.05 -27.83
CA SER A 27 -21.98 -1.22 -28.46
C SER A 27 -20.73 -1.20 -27.58
N GLY A 28 -19.55 -1.35 -28.19
CA GLY A 28 -18.29 -1.41 -27.45
C GLY A 28 -17.90 -2.79 -26.92
N PHE A 29 -18.76 -3.82 -27.05
CA PHE A 29 -18.36 -5.21 -26.79
C PHE A 29 -17.12 -5.58 -27.60
N VAL A 30 -16.13 -6.21 -26.95
CA VAL A 30 -14.93 -6.73 -27.58
C VAL A 30 -14.91 -8.24 -27.40
N GLY A 31 -14.69 -8.96 -28.49
CA GLY A 31 -14.63 -10.43 -28.47
C GLY A 31 -13.63 -10.97 -29.47
N GLN A 32 -13.15 -12.19 -29.21
CA GLN A 32 -12.27 -12.91 -30.11
C GLN A 32 -13.08 -13.82 -31.04
N VAL A 33 -12.82 -13.75 -32.34
CA VAL A 33 -13.47 -14.58 -33.36
C VAL A 33 -12.99 -16.03 -33.23
N SER A 34 -13.88 -16.95 -32.89
CA SER A 34 -13.60 -18.38 -32.86
C SER A 34 -13.87 -19.07 -34.20
N ASP A 35 -14.86 -18.60 -34.95
CA ASP A 35 -15.26 -19.17 -36.25
C ASP A 35 -16.14 -18.20 -37.06
N LEU A 36 -16.39 -18.49 -38.34
CA LEU A 36 -17.24 -17.70 -39.23
C LEU A 36 -18.30 -18.60 -39.87
N LYS A 37 -19.57 -18.21 -39.80
CA LYS A 37 -20.69 -18.91 -40.45
C LYS A 37 -21.32 -18.03 -41.52
N PHE A 38 -21.65 -18.65 -42.65
CA PHE A 38 -22.43 -18.00 -43.70
C PHE A 38 -23.89 -18.47 -43.62
N ARG A 39 -24.83 -17.55 -43.39
CA ARG A 39 -26.26 -17.85 -43.35
C ARG A 39 -27.03 -16.82 -44.17
N GLY A 40 -27.77 -17.27 -45.19
CA GLY A 40 -28.75 -16.42 -45.90
C GLY A 40 -28.21 -15.12 -46.51
N GLY A 41 -26.92 -15.04 -46.85
CA GLY A 41 -26.31 -13.83 -47.40
C GLY A 41 -25.59 -12.93 -46.38
N THR A 42 -25.63 -13.25 -45.08
CA THR A 42 -24.86 -12.55 -44.04
C THR A 42 -23.70 -13.41 -43.51
N ASN A 43 -22.60 -12.74 -43.16
CA ASN A 43 -21.47 -13.36 -42.47
C ASN A 43 -21.68 -13.20 -40.97
N ASP A 44 -21.87 -14.30 -40.26
CA ASP A 44 -21.95 -14.33 -38.81
C ASP A 44 -20.55 -14.66 -38.24
N ILE A 45 -20.17 -13.91 -37.21
CA ILE A 45 -18.98 -14.12 -36.38
C ILE A 45 -19.40 -14.96 -35.19
N ILE A 46 -18.70 -16.07 -34.95
CA ILE A 46 -18.80 -16.83 -33.70
C ILE A 46 -17.65 -16.39 -32.80
N PHE A 47 -17.95 -16.11 -31.55
CA PHE A 47 -16.99 -15.68 -30.55
C PHE A 47 -16.55 -16.85 -29.65
N THR A 48 -15.37 -16.74 -29.05
CA THR A 48 -14.81 -17.77 -28.13
C THR A 48 -15.68 -18.04 -26.90
N ASN A 49 -16.55 -17.11 -26.51
CA ASN A 49 -17.55 -17.31 -25.47
C ASN A 49 -18.82 -18.05 -25.96
N GLY A 50 -18.87 -18.47 -27.23
CA GLY A 50 -19.98 -19.18 -27.85
C GLY A 50 -21.08 -18.26 -28.43
N HIS A 51 -20.93 -16.94 -28.33
CA HIS A 51 -21.92 -16.00 -28.85
C HIS A 51 -21.79 -15.83 -30.37
N GLU A 52 -22.87 -15.45 -31.04
CA GLU A 52 -22.88 -15.14 -32.48
C GLU A 52 -23.18 -13.65 -32.70
N GLY A 53 -22.56 -13.03 -33.71
CA GLY A 53 -22.78 -11.64 -34.08
C GLY A 53 -22.70 -11.41 -35.59
N ILE A 54 -23.50 -10.49 -36.10
CA ILE A 54 -23.51 -10.15 -37.53
C ILE A 54 -22.28 -9.31 -37.85
N ALA A 55 -21.41 -9.77 -38.77
CA ALA A 55 -20.10 -9.16 -39.03
C ALA A 55 -20.15 -7.67 -39.35
N GLN A 56 -21.18 -7.19 -40.06
CA GLN A 56 -21.30 -5.77 -40.42
C GLN A 56 -21.41 -4.82 -39.22
N ASN A 57 -21.74 -5.34 -38.03
CA ASN A 57 -21.84 -4.53 -36.81
C ASN A 57 -20.54 -4.47 -36.00
N TYR A 58 -19.46 -5.03 -36.53
CA TYR A 58 -18.16 -5.08 -35.86
C TYR A 58 -17.09 -4.39 -36.71
N GLU A 59 -16.09 -3.84 -36.03
CA GLU A 59 -14.86 -3.29 -36.61
C GLU A 59 -13.66 -4.06 -36.04
N PRO A 60 -12.50 -4.06 -36.73
CA PRO A 60 -11.25 -4.54 -36.14
C PRO A 60 -10.99 -3.85 -34.81
N TRP A 61 -10.67 -4.62 -33.77
CA TRP A 61 -10.42 -4.04 -32.46
C TRP A 61 -9.22 -3.09 -32.51
N GLN A 62 -9.48 -1.85 -32.15
CA GLN A 62 -8.44 -0.88 -31.82
C GLN A 62 -8.54 -0.49 -30.35
N PRO A 63 -7.41 -0.46 -29.62
CA PRO A 63 -7.38 0.00 -28.25
C PRO A 63 -7.81 1.46 -28.14
N ARG A 64 -8.62 1.79 -27.12
CA ARG A 64 -9.05 3.17 -26.83
C ARG A 64 -8.45 3.66 -25.51
N VAL A 65 -8.26 4.97 -25.35
CA VAL A 65 -7.79 5.56 -24.09
C VAL A 65 -8.75 5.18 -22.96
N GLY A 66 -8.20 4.71 -21.84
CA GLY A 66 -8.95 4.20 -20.69
C GLY A 66 -9.26 2.69 -20.75
N GLU A 67 -8.96 2.00 -21.85
CA GLU A 67 -9.15 0.56 -21.97
C GLU A 67 -8.00 -0.21 -21.33
N ARG A 68 -8.32 -1.36 -20.72
CA ARG A 68 -7.33 -2.28 -20.18
C ARG A 68 -6.84 -3.23 -21.28
N VAL A 69 -5.54 -3.28 -21.49
CA VAL A 69 -4.88 -4.14 -22.47
C VAL A 69 -3.85 -5.03 -21.81
N ARG A 70 -3.61 -6.19 -22.41
CA ARG A 70 -2.54 -7.12 -22.06
C ARG A 70 -1.42 -6.97 -23.09
N VAL A 71 -0.18 -6.87 -22.64
CA VAL A 71 0.99 -6.85 -23.54
C VAL A 71 1.36 -8.29 -23.89
N THR A 72 1.43 -8.65 -25.16
CA THR A 72 1.60 -10.05 -25.59
C THR A 72 2.95 -10.39 -26.17
N ILE A 73 3.70 -9.40 -26.69
CA ILE A 73 5.03 -9.63 -27.27
C ILE A 73 5.96 -8.45 -26.96
N ASP A 74 7.21 -8.76 -26.60
CA ASP A 74 8.33 -7.84 -26.69
C ASP A 74 9.12 -8.14 -27.96
N ALA A 75 8.76 -7.51 -29.07
CA ALA A 75 9.36 -7.80 -30.38
C ALA A 75 10.86 -7.43 -30.45
N ASN A 76 11.37 -6.65 -29.48
CA ASN A 76 12.73 -6.12 -29.48
C ASN A 76 13.53 -6.48 -28.22
N ASN A 77 13.00 -7.29 -27.30
CA ASN A 77 13.61 -7.62 -26.00
C ASN A 77 13.96 -6.37 -25.15
N GLN A 78 13.24 -5.25 -25.38
CA GLN A 78 13.49 -3.95 -24.76
C GLN A 78 12.53 -3.63 -23.59
N TRP A 79 11.45 -4.39 -23.45
CA TRP A 79 10.34 -4.12 -22.52
C TRP A 79 9.88 -5.39 -21.83
N ALA A 80 10.52 -5.73 -20.71
CA ALA A 80 10.05 -6.82 -19.85
C ALA A 80 8.71 -6.45 -19.19
N GLY A 81 7.61 -7.06 -19.60
CA GLY A 81 6.27 -6.94 -18.99
C GLY A 81 5.18 -7.69 -19.77
N VAL A 82 5.59 -8.72 -20.50
CA VAL A 82 4.71 -9.64 -21.21
C VAL A 82 3.71 -10.23 -20.20
N GLU A 83 2.44 -10.33 -20.59
CA GLU A 83 1.27 -10.70 -19.77
C GLU A 83 0.77 -9.63 -18.77
N GLU A 84 1.44 -8.49 -18.63
CA GLU A 84 0.97 -7.45 -17.71
C GLU A 84 -0.28 -6.73 -18.26
N VAL A 85 -1.26 -6.48 -17.38
CA VAL A 85 -2.50 -5.77 -17.71
C VAL A 85 -2.40 -4.33 -17.27
N THR A 86 -2.57 -3.41 -18.22
CA THR A 86 -2.36 -1.96 -18.03
C THR A 86 -3.45 -1.15 -18.71
N GLU A 87 -3.52 0.16 -18.43
CA GLU A 87 -4.50 1.09 -18.98
C GLU A 87 -3.84 2.06 -19.96
N ILE A 88 -4.53 2.33 -21.08
CA ILE A 88 -4.04 3.26 -22.11
C ILE A 88 -4.30 4.70 -21.70
N ARG A 89 -3.23 5.50 -21.57
CA ARG A 89 -3.33 6.87 -21.01
C ARG A 89 -3.28 8.01 -22.03
N ASN A 90 -2.83 7.79 -23.27
CA ASN A 90 -2.68 8.89 -24.25
C ASN A 90 -2.79 8.43 -25.73
N PHE A 91 -2.83 9.40 -26.66
CA PHE A 91 -2.94 9.22 -28.12
C PHE A 91 -1.73 8.52 -28.75
N ILE A 92 -0.55 8.71 -28.17
CA ILE A 92 0.60 7.81 -28.36
C ILE A 92 0.40 6.74 -27.28
N PHE A 93 0.22 5.48 -27.69
CA PHE A 93 -0.12 4.36 -26.79
C PHE A 93 1.02 4.09 -25.79
N ILE A 94 1.09 4.92 -24.76
CA ILE A 94 2.05 4.81 -23.67
C ILE A 94 1.43 3.91 -22.61
N VAL A 95 2.06 2.76 -22.43
CA VAL A 95 1.72 1.78 -21.42
C VAL A 95 2.75 1.90 -20.30
N SER A 96 2.26 2.05 -19.07
CA SER A 96 3.12 2.00 -17.88
C SER A 96 2.99 0.64 -17.23
N MET A 97 4.12 -0.04 -17.08
CA MET A 97 4.20 -1.38 -16.47
C MET A 97 4.70 -1.26 -15.03
N LYS A 98 4.16 -2.10 -14.14
CA LYS A 98 4.55 -2.25 -12.75
C LYS A 98 5.81 -3.10 -12.61
N THR A 99 6.07 -4.01 -13.54
CA THR A 99 7.24 -4.90 -13.53
C THR A 99 8.07 -4.70 -14.80
N GLY A 100 9.41 -4.89 -14.73
CA GLY A 100 10.29 -4.83 -15.90
C GLY A 100 11.57 -4.01 -15.79
N GLN A 101 12.46 -4.14 -16.79
CA GLN A 101 13.70 -3.34 -16.95
C GLN A 101 13.45 -1.82 -16.99
N PHE A 102 12.23 -1.40 -17.33
CA PHE A 102 11.80 0.00 -17.35
C PHE A 102 10.49 0.22 -16.58
N ALA A 103 10.26 -0.54 -15.50
CA ALA A 103 9.11 -0.35 -14.62
C ALA A 103 8.93 1.15 -14.25
N GLY A 104 7.72 1.66 -14.44
CA GLY A 104 7.38 3.07 -14.18
C GLY A 104 7.90 4.09 -15.21
N LYS A 105 8.58 3.69 -16.29
CA LYS A 105 8.91 4.62 -17.40
C LYS A 105 7.86 4.56 -18.51
N PRO A 106 7.44 5.72 -19.05
CA PRO A 106 6.54 5.76 -20.19
C PRO A 106 7.21 5.16 -21.43
N GLY A 107 6.67 4.06 -21.96
CA GLY A 107 7.10 3.42 -23.20
C GLY A 107 5.93 3.22 -24.15
N GLY A 108 6.17 3.34 -25.46
CA GLY A 108 5.15 3.15 -26.48
C GLY A 108 5.16 1.72 -27.04
N PHE A 109 3.98 1.09 -27.16
CA PHE A 109 3.81 -0.21 -27.81
C PHE A 109 3.07 -0.04 -29.15
N TYR A 110 3.36 -0.90 -30.12
CA TYR A 110 2.52 -0.98 -31.30
C TYR A 110 1.23 -1.71 -30.96
N VAL A 111 0.12 -1.35 -31.62
CA VAL A 111 -1.19 -1.99 -31.41
C VAL A 111 -1.13 -3.52 -31.61
N ARG A 112 -0.25 -4.01 -32.48
CA ARG A 112 -0.02 -5.45 -32.73
C ARG A 112 0.62 -6.20 -31.55
N ASP A 113 1.21 -5.48 -30.60
CA ASP A 113 1.87 -6.03 -29.41
C ASP A 113 0.92 -6.02 -28.19
N LEU A 114 -0.34 -5.64 -28.41
CA LEU A 114 -1.40 -5.51 -27.40
C LEU A 114 -2.58 -6.41 -27.75
N GLU A 115 -3.19 -6.99 -26.72
CA GLU A 115 -4.47 -7.69 -26.82
C GLU A 115 -5.48 -7.11 -25.82
N PRO A 116 -6.80 -7.15 -26.10
CA PRO A 116 -7.81 -6.69 -25.15
C PRO A 116 -7.83 -7.61 -23.93
N PHE A 117 -7.95 -7.00 -22.75
CA PHE A 117 -8.15 -7.79 -21.53
C PHE A 117 -9.62 -8.21 -21.43
N LEU A 118 -9.94 -9.41 -21.90
CA LEU A 118 -11.27 -10.02 -21.75
C LEU A 118 -11.41 -10.60 -20.33
N SER A 119 -11.88 -9.78 -19.39
CA SER A 119 -12.16 -10.25 -18.03
C SER A 119 -13.30 -11.28 -18.07
N THR A 120 -13.01 -12.55 -17.77
CA THR A 120 -13.98 -13.66 -17.78
C THR A 120 -14.92 -13.69 -16.57
N THR A 121 -15.13 -12.55 -15.93
CA THR A 121 -16.07 -12.37 -14.82
C THR A 121 -16.94 -11.15 -15.10
N ALA A 122 -18.25 -11.39 -14.96
CA ALA A 122 -19.36 -10.57 -15.39
C ALA A 122 -19.20 -9.04 -15.27
N THR A 123 -19.65 -8.38 -16.33
CA THR A 123 -20.03 -6.96 -16.50
C THR A 123 -20.76 -6.38 -15.28
N PRO A 124 -20.44 -5.12 -14.92
CA PRO A 124 -21.39 -4.02 -15.14
C PRO A 124 -20.65 -2.87 -15.83
N GLU A 125 -20.93 -2.45 -17.06
CA GLU A 125 -22.12 -1.87 -17.69
C GLU A 125 -21.62 -0.52 -18.26
N GLN A 126 -21.89 -0.29 -19.53
CA GLN A 126 -21.49 0.91 -20.29
C GLN A 126 -22.09 2.18 -19.64
N PRO A 127 -21.37 3.31 -19.51
CA PRO A 127 -21.91 4.49 -18.85
C PRO A 127 -23.06 5.09 -19.67
N ALA A 128 -24.28 4.99 -19.14
CA ALA A 128 -25.42 5.77 -19.56
C ALA A 128 -25.08 7.27 -19.43
N THR A 129 -25.55 8.09 -20.37
CA THR A 129 -25.39 9.55 -20.36
C THR A 129 -25.77 10.13 -19.00
N LEU A 130 -24.78 10.60 -18.24
CA LEU A 130 -24.95 11.07 -16.88
C LEU A 130 -25.83 12.33 -16.85
N LYS A 131 -26.84 12.36 -15.98
CA LYS A 131 -27.62 13.57 -15.70
C LYS A 131 -27.48 13.97 -14.23
N ILE A 132 -26.88 15.12 -13.98
CA ILE A 132 -26.71 15.65 -12.62
C ILE A 132 -28.06 16.10 -12.04
N LYS A 133 -28.28 15.80 -10.76
CA LYS A 133 -29.44 16.19 -9.96
C LYS A 133 -28.95 16.76 -8.62
N ALA A 134 -29.66 17.76 -8.13
CA ALA A 134 -29.38 18.33 -6.81
C ALA A 134 -29.54 17.28 -5.69
N GLY A 135 -28.72 17.36 -4.65
CA GLY A 135 -28.67 16.44 -3.52
C GLY A 135 -28.01 15.08 -3.80
N LYS A 136 -27.63 14.80 -5.06
CA LYS A 136 -26.98 13.55 -5.45
C LYS A 136 -25.46 13.68 -5.47
N PHE A 137 -24.80 12.53 -5.40
CA PHE A 137 -23.36 12.39 -5.50
C PHE A 137 -23.00 11.74 -6.83
N TYR A 138 -21.83 12.08 -7.33
CA TYR A 138 -21.36 11.65 -8.64
C TYR A 138 -19.90 11.22 -8.55
N LYS A 139 -19.50 10.36 -9.49
CA LYS A 139 -18.13 9.84 -9.58
C LYS A 139 -17.41 10.52 -10.72
N THR A 140 -16.22 11.04 -10.45
CA THR A 140 -15.31 11.57 -11.46
C THR A 140 -14.55 10.43 -12.16
N ARG A 141 -13.93 10.72 -13.31
CA ARG A 141 -13.12 9.73 -14.03
C ARG A 141 -11.93 9.20 -13.23
N ASP A 142 -11.37 9.99 -12.32
CA ASP A 142 -10.30 9.56 -11.40
C ASP A 142 -10.84 8.85 -10.14
N GLY A 143 -12.14 8.57 -10.08
CA GLY A 143 -12.78 7.76 -9.05
C GLY A 143 -13.20 8.51 -7.79
N ARG A 144 -13.02 9.83 -7.73
CA ARG A 144 -13.44 10.66 -6.59
C ARG A 144 -14.97 10.82 -6.54
N LYS A 145 -15.50 10.88 -5.32
CA LYS A 145 -16.91 11.21 -5.05
C LYS A 145 -17.04 12.73 -4.99
N VAL A 146 -17.99 13.29 -5.73
CA VAL A 146 -18.26 14.73 -5.81
C VAL A 146 -19.73 14.98 -5.49
N GLY A 147 -19.99 15.94 -4.61
CA GLY A 147 -21.32 16.32 -4.15
C GLY A 147 -21.39 16.50 -2.63
N PRO A 148 -22.60 16.65 -2.05
CA PRO A 148 -23.86 16.63 -2.76
C PRO A 148 -23.96 17.83 -3.71
N MET A 149 -24.55 17.61 -4.89
CA MET A 149 -24.65 18.66 -5.89
C MET A 149 -25.72 19.67 -5.50
N ALA A 150 -25.44 20.95 -5.64
CA ALA A 150 -26.40 22.02 -5.50
C ALA A 150 -26.54 22.73 -6.85
N ALA A 151 -27.78 23.05 -7.23
CA ALA A 151 -28.01 23.91 -8.39
C ALA A 151 -27.34 25.27 -8.14
N TRP A 152 -26.69 25.82 -9.16
CA TRP A 152 -26.19 27.17 -9.07
C TRP A 152 -27.35 28.16 -9.18
N PRO A 153 -27.43 29.19 -8.32
CA PRO A 153 -28.60 30.08 -8.28
C PRO A 153 -28.79 30.92 -9.54
N ASP A 154 -27.71 31.24 -10.26
CA ASP A 154 -27.72 32.23 -11.34
C ASP A 154 -27.89 31.62 -12.75
N GLU A 155 -27.73 30.30 -12.90
CA GLU A 155 -27.83 29.61 -14.19
C GLU A 155 -28.49 28.22 -14.02
N GLN A 156 -29.64 28.02 -14.69
CA GLN A 156 -30.52 26.86 -14.50
C GLN A 156 -29.92 25.50 -14.90
N ASP A 157 -28.79 25.49 -15.62
CA ASP A 157 -28.18 24.27 -16.19
C ASP A 157 -26.79 23.93 -15.63
N CYS A 158 -26.40 24.52 -14.49
CA CYS A 158 -25.12 24.20 -13.85
C CYS A 158 -25.26 23.84 -12.36
N PHE A 159 -24.34 22.98 -11.92
CA PHE A 159 -24.30 22.41 -10.59
C PHE A 159 -22.92 22.62 -9.97
N LYS A 160 -22.90 22.90 -8.67
CA LYS A 160 -21.69 22.91 -7.85
C LYS A 160 -21.73 21.81 -6.80
N SER A 161 -20.56 21.37 -6.36
CA SER A 161 -20.47 20.67 -5.07
C SER A 161 -20.84 21.65 -3.95
N SER A 162 -21.65 21.20 -2.98
CA SER A 162 -21.86 21.96 -1.74
C SER A 162 -20.65 21.91 -0.80
N ASP A 163 -19.71 20.99 -1.05
CA ASP A 163 -18.43 20.92 -0.35
C ASP A 163 -17.42 21.85 -1.02
N LEU A 164 -16.92 22.82 -0.24
CA LEU A 164 -15.97 23.85 -0.67
C LEU A 164 -14.59 23.28 -1.05
N LEU A 165 -14.23 22.08 -0.57
CA LEU A 165 -12.97 21.40 -0.91
C LEU A 165 -13.03 20.67 -2.26
N CYS A 166 -14.23 20.42 -2.76
CA CYS A 166 -14.48 19.82 -4.09
C CYS A 166 -15.08 20.85 -5.06
N GLY A 167 -14.73 22.13 -4.87
CA GLY A 167 -15.37 23.27 -5.50
C GLY A 167 -15.11 23.36 -7.01
N GLY A 168 -15.94 22.70 -7.78
CA GLY A 168 -16.04 22.85 -9.23
C GLY A 168 -17.45 23.22 -9.71
N LEU A 169 -17.56 23.56 -10.99
CA LEU A 169 -18.83 23.80 -11.67
C LEU A 169 -19.00 22.80 -12.81
N TRP A 170 -20.16 22.14 -12.87
CA TRP A 170 -20.47 21.12 -13.86
C TRP A 170 -21.75 21.45 -14.61
N LYS A 171 -21.79 21.03 -15.86
CA LYS A 171 -23.00 21.02 -16.69
C LYS A 171 -23.88 19.84 -16.30
N THR A 172 -25.15 19.88 -16.71
CA THR A 172 -26.12 18.80 -16.51
C THR A 172 -25.64 17.42 -16.99
N ASP A 173 -24.74 17.36 -17.97
CA ASP A 173 -24.19 16.14 -18.56
C ASP A 173 -22.97 15.53 -17.83
N GLY A 174 -22.51 16.17 -16.75
CA GLY A 174 -21.32 15.74 -16.02
C GLY A 174 -20.02 16.38 -16.50
N GLY A 175 -20.03 17.12 -17.61
CA GLY A 175 -18.86 17.81 -18.13
C GLY A 175 -18.49 19.03 -17.30
N SER A 176 -17.19 19.35 -17.28
CA SER A 176 -16.70 20.60 -16.69
C SER A 176 -17.38 21.82 -17.33
N TYR A 177 -17.88 22.76 -16.51
CA TYR A 177 -18.46 24.00 -17.01
C TYR A 177 -17.38 24.89 -17.64
N PHE A 178 -16.22 25.01 -16.99
CA PHE A 178 -15.05 25.70 -17.51
C PHE A 178 -14.06 24.70 -18.11
N LYS A 179 -13.91 24.73 -19.43
CA LYS A 179 -13.00 23.82 -20.15
C LYS A 179 -11.57 23.94 -19.60
N GLY A 180 -11.05 22.85 -19.03
CA GLY A 180 -9.68 22.76 -18.51
C GLY A 180 -9.51 23.12 -17.03
N ALA A 181 -10.62 23.35 -16.30
CA ALA A 181 -10.55 23.60 -14.86
C ALA A 181 -10.17 22.33 -14.09
N SER A 182 -9.09 22.41 -13.31
CA SER A 182 -8.53 21.28 -12.55
C SER A 182 -9.37 20.86 -11.34
N ASP A 183 -10.21 21.77 -10.85
CA ASP A 183 -11.14 21.58 -9.74
C ASP A 183 -12.48 20.95 -10.18
N SER A 184 -12.74 20.88 -11.49
CA SER A 184 -14.02 20.47 -12.08
C SER A 184 -13.85 19.31 -13.09
N PRO A 185 -13.26 18.16 -12.72
CA PRO A 185 -13.09 17.01 -13.62
C PRO A 185 -14.42 16.39 -14.06
N ASP A 186 -14.44 15.78 -15.26
CA ASP A 186 -15.67 15.16 -15.79
C ASP A 186 -16.22 14.07 -14.86
N LEU A 187 -17.53 14.12 -14.66
CA LEU A 187 -18.32 13.13 -13.93
C LEU A 187 -18.80 12.06 -14.90
N ILE A 188 -18.65 10.80 -14.50
CA ILE A 188 -18.86 9.64 -15.37
C ILE A 188 -19.99 8.71 -14.91
N ALA A 189 -20.44 8.81 -13.65
CA ALA A 189 -21.56 8.03 -13.12
C ALA A 189 -22.22 8.69 -11.89
N GLU A 190 -23.49 8.37 -11.61
CA GLU A 190 -24.12 8.67 -10.31
C GLU A 190 -23.51 7.73 -9.26
N TRP A 191 -23.16 8.28 -8.10
CA TRP A 191 -22.67 7.50 -6.98
C TRP A 191 -23.88 6.90 -6.24
N ILE A 192 -24.12 5.61 -6.46
CA ILE A 192 -25.18 4.84 -5.78
C ILE A 192 -24.52 4.03 -4.66
N ASP A 193 -24.97 4.22 -3.43
CA ASP A 193 -24.56 3.37 -2.30
C ASP A 193 -25.35 2.04 -2.39
N GLU A 194 -24.67 0.91 -2.64
CA GLU A 194 -25.30 -0.42 -2.78
C GLU A 194 -25.96 -0.93 -1.48
N PRO A 195 -27.06 -1.71 -1.55
CA PRO A 195 -27.69 -2.31 -0.37
C PRO A 195 -26.89 -3.54 0.10
N ALA A 196 -26.48 -3.53 1.36
CA ALA A 196 -25.55 -4.48 1.95
C ALA A 196 -26.04 -5.95 1.95
N ALA A 197 -25.33 -6.83 1.23
CA ALA A 197 -25.34 -8.28 1.45
C ALA A 197 -24.03 -8.73 2.10
N LYS A 198 -24.16 -9.50 3.19
CA LYS A 198 -23.08 -9.97 4.07
C LYS A 198 -22.01 -10.81 3.33
N ALA A 199 -20.88 -10.19 3.01
CA ALA A 199 -19.56 -10.80 2.95
C ALA A 199 -18.56 -9.78 3.54
N LYS A 200 -17.56 -10.29 4.29
CA LYS A 200 -16.66 -9.55 5.21
C LYS A 200 -16.36 -8.10 4.79
N ALA A 201 -16.87 -7.15 5.57
CA ALA A 201 -16.62 -5.72 5.41
C ALA A 201 -15.12 -5.40 5.46
N SER A 202 -14.60 -4.85 4.36
CA SER A 202 -13.46 -3.93 4.39
C SER A 202 -14.04 -2.52 4.36
N ASN A 203 -13.66 -1.71 5.34
CA ASN A 203 -14.26 -0.43 5.70
C ASN A 203 -13.37 0.73 5.23
N ASP A 204 -13.55 1.22 4.00
CA ASP A 204 -12.84 2.42 3.54
C ASP A 204 -13.57 3.71 3.96
N ASN A 205 -13.73 3.84 5.27
CA ASN A 205 -13.62 5.13 5.91
C ASN A 205 -12.12 5.31 6.13
N ALA A 206 -11.37 5.72 5.10
CA ALA A 206 -9.91 5.68 5.11
C ALA A 206 -9.40 6.55 6.26
N GLN A 207 -9.13 5.91 7.39
CA GLN A 207 -8.58 6.56 8.55
C GLN A 207 -7.15 6.99 8.21
N PRO A 208 -6.69 8.13 8.74
CA PRO A 208 -5.30 8.53 8.63
C PRO A 208 -4.38 7.34 8.97
N LYS A 209 -3.40 7.06 8.10
CA LYS A 209 -2.45 5.95 8.25
C LYS A 209 -1.67 6.04 9.57
N PHE A 210 -1.47 7.26 10.06
CA PHE A 210 -0.85 7.55 11.35
C PHE A 210 -1.78 8.43 12.19
N LYS A 211 -1.71 8.31 13.51
CA LYS A 211 -2.45 9.17 14.45
C LYS A 211 -1.50 10.05 15.25
N VAL A 212 -2.02 11.13 15.82
CA VAL A 212 -1.27 11.97 16.77
C VAL A 212 -0.68 11.10 17.87
N GLY A 213 0.63 11.25 18.12
CA GLY A 213 1.41 10.46 19.06
C GLY A 213 2.13 9.25 18.44
N ASP A 214 1.85 8.87 17.20
CA ASP A 214 2.62 7.83 16.52
C ASP A 214 4.05 8.30 16.26
N ARG A 215 5.01 7.40 16.48
CA ARG A 215 6.41 7.61 16.11
C ARG A 215 6.61 7.14 14.68
N VAL A 216 7.23 7.99 13.86
CA VAL A 216 7.39 7.78 12.43
C VAL A 216 8.82 8.09 12.00
N ASP A 217 9.29 7.37 10.98
CA ASP A 217 10.57 7.59 10.33
C ASP A 217 10.35 8.25 8.96
N VAL A 218 11.16 9.27 8.66
CA VAL A 218 11.10 9.97 7.38
C VAL A 218 11.84 9.17 6.32
N THR A 219 11.09 8.72 5.32
CA THR A 219 11.58 7.89 4.21
C THR A 219 11.40 8.55 2.84
N GLY A 220 10.65 9.66 2.78
CA GLY A 220 10.33 10.38 1.55
C GLY A 220 11.49 11.16 0.94
N ASN A 221 11.67 11.04 -0.37
CA ASN A 221 12.72 11.72 -1.12
C ASN A 221 12.20 12.93 -1.91
N ARG A 222 11.72 13.97 -1.20
CA ARG A 222 11.41 15.27 -1.81
C ARG A 222 12.60 16.22 -1.69
N PRO A 223 12.86 17.09 -2.68
CA PRO A 223 14.06 17.96 -2.71
C PRO A 223 14.28 18.79 -1.44
N TYR A 224 13.21 19.26 -0.79
CA TYR A 224 13.26 20.07 0.42
C TYR A 224 13.34 19.26 1.73
N LEU A 225 13.19 17.93 1.65
CA LEU A 225 13.19 17.01 2.79
C LEU A 225 14.38 16.03 2.77
N ILE A 226 15.27 16.09 1.77
CA ILE A 226 16.45 15.21 1.67
C ILE A 226 17.30 15.24 2.95
N SER A 227 17.45 16.43 3.56
CA SER A 227 18.21 16.61 4.82
C SER A 227 17.54 15.97 6.06
N LYS A 228 16.30 15.50 5.92
CA LYS A 228 15.47 14.92 6.97
C LYS A 228 15.26 13.41 6.81
N ILE A 229 15.69 12.82 5.70
CA ILE A 229 15.60 11.37 5.47
C ILE A 229 16.39 10.63 6.55
N GLY A 230 15.79 9.59 7.12
CA GLY A 230 16.37 8.80 8.21
C GLY A 230 16.23 9.43 9.60
N GLN A 231 15.60 10.61 9.72
CA GLN A 231 15.23 11.15 11.02
C GLN A 231 13.90 10.56 11.50
N SER A 232 13.76 10.44 12.82
CA SER A 232 12.52 10.02 13.48
C SER A 232 11.84 11.21 14.16
N GLY A 233 10.53 11.10 14.35
CA GLY A 233 9.75 12.08 15.08
C GLY A 233 8.39 11.57 15.51
N ILE A 234 7.62 12.44 16.17
CA ILE A 234 6.26 12.17 16.64
C ILE A 234 5.25 12.96 15.81
N VAL A 235 4.17 12.31 15.37
CA VAL A 235 3.04 12.99 14.73
C VAL A 235 2.36 13.91 15.76
N GLU A 236 2.42 15.22 15.54
CA GLU A 236 1.77 16.23 16.39
C GLU A 236 0.35 16.56 15.89
N ILE A 237 0.15 16.62 14.57
CA ILE A 237 -1.13 17.02 13.97
C ILE A 237 -1.44 16.12 12.77
N VAL A 238 -2.71 15.74 12.64
CA VAL A 238 -3.25 15.06 11.46
C VAL A 238 -4.21 16.05 10.78
N HIS A 239 -3.85 16.52 9.59
CA HIS A 239 -4.63 17.55 8.86
C HIS A 239 -5.76 16.96 8.00
N GLY A 240 -5.73 15.65 7.79
CA GLY A 240 -6.69 14.92 6.97
C GLY A 240 -6.17 13.53 6.62
N VAL A 241 -6.71 12.92 5.56
CA VAL A 241 -6.22 11.63 5.07
C VAL A 241 -4.88 11.83 4.37
N GLY A 242 -3.81 11.37 5.01
CA GLY A 242 -2.49 11.29 4.41
C GLY A 242 -1.60 12.53 4.53
N GLU A 243 -1.97 13.52 5.36
CA GLU A 243 -1.16 14.70 5.69
C GLU A 243 -0.95 14.86 7.19
N TYR A 244 0.31 15.05 7.59
CA TYR A 244 0.76 15.03 8.98
C TYR A 244 1.73 16.15 9.27
N THR A 245 1.66 16.74 10.46
CA THR A 245 2.79 17.50 11.03
C THR A 245 3.52 16.60 12.01
N VAL A 246 4.82 16.42 11.81
CA VAL A 246 5.69 15.60 12.64
C VAL A 246 6.76 16.49 13.27
N LYS A 247 6.90 16.41 14.59
CA LYS A 247 8.02 16.99 15.34
C LYS A 247 9.17 16.00 15.36
N LEU A 248 10.24 16.35 14.66
CA LEU A 248 11.44 15.53 14.58
C LEU A 248 12.27 15.66 15.86
N ASP A 249 12.95 14.60 16.28
CA ASP A 249 13.64 14.57 17.57
C ASP A 249 14.76 15.63 17.70
N ASN A 250 15.49 15.88 16.62
CA ASN A 250 16.63 16.80 16.57
C ASN A 250 16.33 18.06 15.73
N SER A 251 15.06 18.40 15.54
CA SER A 251 14.64 19.45 14.61
C SER A 251 13.26 20.01 15.00
N GLY A 252 12.76 20.99 14.24
CA GLY A 252 11.40 21.53 14.42
C GLY A 252 10.30 20.60 13.90
N SER A 253 9.07 21.11 13.88
CA SER A 253 7.90 20.45 13.30
C SER A 253 7.81 20.72 11.79
N PHE A 254 7.56 19.68 11.00
CA PHE A 254 7.45 19.76 9.54
C PHE A 254 6.25 18.98 9.04
N SER A 255 5.73 19.35 7.87
CA SER A 255 4.61 18.67 7.22
C SER A 255 5.10 17.57 6.29
N PHE A 256 4.41 16.43 6.33
CA PHE A 256 4.71 15.21 5.57
C PHE A 256 3.44 14.56 5.04
N ILE A 257 3.57 13.74 4.00
CA ILE A 257 2.49 12.89 3.49
C ILE A 257 2.71 11.39 3.77
N ASP A 258 1.67 10.57 3.60
CA ASP A 258 1.68 9.11 3.83
C ASP A 258 2.86 8.36 3.20
N ALA A 259 3.27 8.78 2.01
CA ALA A 259 4.34 8.16 1.23
C ALA A 259 5.75 8.54 1.73
N GLU A 260 5.85 9.54 2.61
CA GLU A 260 7.11 10.07 3.12
C GLU A 260 7.42 9.59 4.54
N LEU A 261 6.46 8.89 5.15
CA LEU A 261 6.54 8.39 6.50
C LEU A 261 6.32 6.89 6.52
N THR A 262 7.12 6.21 7.34
CA THR A 262 6.83 4.86 7.78
C THR A 262 6.59 4.88 9.28
N LEU A 263 5.69 4.03 9.77
CA LEU A 263 5.55 3.85 11.21
C LEU A 263 6.90 3.36 11.71
N ALA A 264 7.53 4.13 12.59
CA ALA A 264 8.76 3.67 13.22
C ALA A 264 8.37 2.45 14.04
N ALA A 265 9.20 1.41 14.02
CA ALA A 265 9.05 0.34 15.00
C ALA A 265 9.07 1.04 16.37
N THR A 266 7.94 1.00 17.09
CA THR A 266 7.93 1.47 18.47
C THR A 266 9.09 0.75 19.15
N PRO A 267 10.07 1.46 19.72
CA PRO A 267 11.08 0.78 20.51
C PRO A 267 10.29 -0.08 21.49
N THR A 268 10.48 -1.40 21.44
CA THR A 268 9.86 -2.30 22.40
C THR A 268 10.49 -1.95 23.73
N THR A 269 9.89 -0.99 24.42
CA THR A 269 10.39 -0.55 25.69
C THR A 269 10.04 -1.64 26.67
N THR A 270 11.04 -2.45 27.04
CA THR A 270 10.93 -3.44 28.10
C THR A 270 10.32 -2.76 29.31
N THR A 271 9.07 -3.09 29.61
CA THR A 271 8.31 -2.47 30.68
C THR A 271 7.95 -3.53 31.72
N ILE A 272 8.08 -3.20 32.99
CA ILE A 272 7.71 -4.09 34.11
C ILE A 272 6.75 -3.38 35.05
N VAL A 273 6.02 -4.16 35.83
CA VAL A 273 5.24 -3.66 36.97
C VAL A 273 5.95 -4.05 38.26
N ALA A 274 6.06 -3.11 39.20
CA ALA A 274 6.63 -3.37 40.53
C ALA A 274 5.71 -2.82 41.63
N LEU A 275 5.69 -3.50 42.77
CA LEU A 275 5.06 -3.00 43.99
C LEU A 275 5.82 -1.75 44.46
N ILE A 276 5.11 -0.74 44.93
CA ILE A 276 5.69 0.43 45.60
C ILE A 276 5.50 0.24 47.10
N GLU A 277 6.61 0.13 47.82
CA GLU A 277 6.65 -0.02 49.28
C GLU A 277 7.47 1.14 49.85
N ASN A 278 6.88 1.95 50.73
CA ASN A 278 7.52 3.13 51.31
C ASN A 278 8.07 4.12 50.27
N GLY A 279 7.36 4.28 49.14
CA GLY A 279 7.76 5.15 48.03
C GLY A 279 8.90 4.59 47.16
N GLN A 280 9.38 3.37 47.43
CA GLN A 280 10.44 2.71 46.68
C GLN A 280 9.89 1.54 45.85
N PRO A 281 10.39 1.33 44.61
CA PRO A 281 10.02 0.16 43.83
C PRO A 281 10.62 -1.12 44.40
N LYS A 282 9.77 -2.14 44.52
CA LYS A 282 10.11 -3.50 44.92
C LYS A 282 9.79 -4.47 43.77
N PRO A 283 10.66 -4.55 42.74
CA PRO A 283 10.46 -5.46 41.63
C PRO A 283 10.58 -6.92 42.09
N SER A 284 9.89 -7.83 41.39
CA SER A 284 10.04 -9.28 41.58
C SER A 284 11.47 -9.72 41.23
N SER A 285 11.97 -10.81 41.82
CA SER A 285 13.25 -11.43 41.43
C SER A 285 13.25 -11.92 39.98
N THR A 286 12.06 -12.18 39.42
CA THR A 286 11.83 -12.47 38.01
C THR A 286 10.67 -11.59 37.53
N PRO A 287 10.92 -10.33 37.16
CA PRO A 287 9.88 -9.41 36.71
C PRO A 287 9.19 -9.94 35.44
N HIS A 288 7.87 -9.84 35.39
CA HIS A 288 7.16 -10.08 34.14
C HIS A 288 7.37 -8.88 33.21
N VAL A 289 7.89 -9.16 32.01
CA VAL A 289 8.13 -8.15 30.99
C VAL A 289 6.91 -8.02 30.10
N HIS A 290 6.38 -6.81 30.01
CA HIS A 290 5.25 -6.47 29.16
C HIS A 290 5.72 -5.98 27.79
N THR A 291 4.92 -6.24 26.76
CA THR A 291 5.18 -5.86 25.36
C THR A 291 5.02 -4.37 25.09
N SER A 292 4.44 -3.61 26.02
CA SER A 292 4.26 -2.16 25.93
C SER A 292 3.94 -1.55 27.29
N THR A 293 4.11 -0.24 27.43
CA THR A 293 3.70 0.52 28.63
C THR A 293 2.20 0.36 28.91
N GLY A 294 1.35 0.41 27.87
CA GLY A 294 -0.09 0.23 28.03
C GLY A 294 -0.49 -1.17 28.52
N ALA A 295 0.26 -2.22 28.17
CA ALA A 295 0.06 -3.56 28.72
C ALA A 295 0.45 -3.62 30.21
N ALA A 296 1.56 -2.98 30.60
CA ALA A 296 1.98 -2.88 32.00
C ALA A 296 0.99 -2.05 32.84
N GLU A 297 0.43 -0.97 32.31
CA GLU A 297 -0.60 -0.18 33.02
C GLU A 297 -1.87 -0.99 33.32
N LYS A 298 -2.31 -1.82 32.36
CA LYS A 298 -3.45 -2.72 32.57
C LYS A 298 -3.16 -3.72 33.68
N GLU A 299 -1.95 -4.28 33.70
CA GLU A 299 -1.54 -5.20 34.76
C GLU A 299 -1.42 -4.50 36.11
N ALA A 300 -0.82 -3.31 36.17
CA ALA A 300 -0.73 -2.53 37.41
C ALA A 300 -2.12 -2.21 37.98
N LYS A 301 -3.09 -1.85 37.12
CA LYS A 301 -4.50 -1.66 37.52
C LYS A 301 -5.13 -2.97 38.01
N HIS A 302 -4.87 -4.09 37.35
CA HIS A 302 -5.36 -5.39 37.78
C HIS A 302 -4.82 -5.77 39.17
N LEU A 303 -3.52 -5.60 39.39
CA LEU A 303 -2.86 -5.88 40.67
C LEU A 303 -3.34 -4.93 41.78
N ALA A 304 -3.50 -3.63 41.50
CA ALA A 304 -4.05 -2.68 42.46
C ALA A 304 -5.48 -3.03 42.88
N ALA A 305 -6.32 -3.49 41.93
CA ALA A 305 -7.68 -3.94 42.23
C ALA A 305 -7.71 -5.23 43.07
N LYS A 306 -6.78 -6.16 42.81
CA LYS A 306 -6.63 -7.43 43.53
C LYS A 306 -6.04 -7.23 44.93
N HIS A 307 -5.11 -6.29 45.10
CA HIS A 307 -4.37 -6.03 46.33
C HIS A 307 -4.67 -4.62 46.87
N LYS A 308 -5.87 -4.44 47.42
CA LYS A 308 -6.34 -3.14 47.95
C LYS A 308 -5.37 -2.57 48.99
N GLY A 309 -5.06 -1.27 48.88
CA GLY A 309 -4.14 -0.57 49.76
C GLY A 309 -2.66 -0.66 49.35
N GLN A 310 -2.33 -1.47 48.33
CA GLN A 310 -1.01 -1.51 47.73
C GLN A 310 -0.95 -0.62 46.49
N GLN A 311 0.25 -0.11 46.18
CA GLN A 311 0.50 0.71 44.99
C GLN A 311 1.41 -0.05 44.03
N PHE A 312 1.11 0.01 42.73
CA PHE A 312 1.92 -0.62 41.71
C PHE A 312 2.38 0.43 40.71
N GLY A 313 3.69 0.49 40.46
CA GLY A 313 4.32 1.38 39.50
C GLY A 313 4.68 0.66 38.20
N VAL A 314 4.66 1.40 37.10
CA VAL A 314 5.08 0.94 35.78
C VAL A 314 6.46 1.51 35.48
N PHE A 315 7.43 0.65 35.17
CA PHE A 315 8.83 1.03 34.93
C PHE A 315 9.26 0.65 33.54
N THR A 316 9.88 1.60 32.83
CA THR A 316 10.30 1.42 31.44
C THR A 316 11.83 1.46 31.38
N LEU A 317 12.45 0.48 30.74
CA LEU A 317 13.90 0.44 30.55
C LEU A 317 14.33 1.55 29.59
N THR A 318 15.17 2.47 30.06
CA THR A 318 15.67 3.61 29.26
C THR A 318 17.08 3.39 28.73
N THR A 319 17.95 2.76 29.52
CA THR A 319 19.36 2.57 29.18
C THR A 319 19.86 1.30 29.87
N THR A 320 20.76 0.59 29.22
CA THR A 320 21.52 -0.53 29.79
C THR A 320 22.97 -0.12 29.88
N HIS A 321 23.59 -0.38 31.02
CA HIS A 321 25.02 -0.24 31.20
C HIS A 321 25.61 -1.63 31.35
N GLU A 322 26.64 -1.90 30.58
CA GLU A 322 27.47 -3.09 30.71
C GLU A 322 28.90 -2.60 30.84
N GLU A 323 29.61 -3.13 31.82
CA GLU A 323 31.05 -2.97 31.89
C GLU A 323 31.64 -4.10 31.07
N ALA A 324 32.28 -3.74 29.95
CA ALA A 324 32.89 -4.73 29.08
C ALA A 324 33.94 -5.51 29.87
N THR A 325 33.79 -6.84 29.91
CA THR A 325 34.82 -7.70 30.48
C THR A 325 36.12 -7.44 29.74
N THR A 326 37.20 -7.09 30.45
CA THR A 326 38.52 -6.93 29.86
C THR A 326 38.85 -8.19 29.05
N VAL A 327 39.02 -8.04 27.74
CA VAL A 327 39.47 -9.11 26.86
C VAL A 327 40.98 -9.11 26.87
N TYR A 328 41.56 -10.16 27.43
CA TYR A 328 43.01 -10.34 27.51
C TYR A 328 43.53 -11.00 26.23
N ASP A 329 44.76 -10.67 25.84
CA ASP A 329 45.38 -11.15 24.59
C ASP A 329 45.48 -12.68 24.51
N HIS A 330 45.65 -13.34 25.66
CA HIS A 330 45.78 -14.79 25.70
C HIS A 330 44.50 -15.48 26.14
N LYS A 331 44.11 -16.52 25.41
CA LYS A 331 42.95 -17.37 25.71
C LYS A 331 42.94 -17.87 27.16
N TRP A 332 44.09 -18.23 27.71
CA TRP A 332 44.19 -18.71 29.10
C TRP A 332 43.84 -17.63 30.13
N GLN A 333 44.13 -16.35 29.86
CA GLN A 333 43.79 -15.22 30.74
C GLN A 333 42.28 -15.01 30.78
N ASN A 334 41.63 -15.03 29.61
CA ASN A 334 40.17 -14.95 29.52
C ASN A 334 39.49 -16.13 30.24
N LEU A 335 40.00 -17.36 30.08
CA LEU A 335 39.51 -18.52 30.81
C LEU A 335 39.70 -18.37 32.33
N ALA A 336 40.80 -17.76 32.77
CA ALA A 336 41.05 -17.53 34.18
C ALA A 336 40.02 -16.57 34.78
N VAL A 337 39.79 -15.41 34.15
CA VAL A 337 38.82 -14.39 34.62
C VAL A 337 37.37 -14.90 34.59
N LEU A 338 37.04 -15.82 33.67
CA LEU A 338 35.75 -16.52 33.65
C LEU A 338 35.59 -17.57 34.76
N GLY A 339 36.57 -17.74 35.65
CA GLY A 339 36.56 -18.73 36.73
C GLY A 339 36.92 -20.15 36.29
N LEU A 340 37.26 -20.37 35.02
CA LEU A 340 37.62 -21.67 34.44
C LEU A 340 39.12 -21.98 34.66
N LYS A 341 39.56 -21.92 35.93
CA LYS A 341 40.98 -22.00 36.30
C LYS A 341 41.70 -23.25 35.77
N ILE A 342 41.03 -24.40 35.77
CA ILE A 342 41.62 -25.66 35.30
C ILE A 342 41.93 -25.59 33.79
N ASP A 343 41.02 -25.02 33.01
CA ASP A 343 41.18 -24.94 31.56
C ASP A 343 42.18 -23.84 31.17
N ALA A 344 42.25 -22.74 31.92
CA ALA A 344 43.33 -21.76 31.82
C ALA A 344 44.71 -22.40 32.03
N ILE A 345 44.87 -23.21 33.08
CA ILE A 345 46.13 -23.92 33.36
C ILE A 345 46.48 -24.90 32.23
N LYS A 346 45.51 -25.64 31.70
CA LYS A 346 45.76 -26.56 30.57
C LYS A 346 46.22 -25.81 29.32
N GLU A 347 45.54 -24.71 28.98
CA GLU A 347 45.87 -23.88 27.82
C GLU A 347 47.28 -23.29 27.97
N LEU A 348 47.59 -22.68 29.13
CA LEU A 348 48.90 -22.10 29.40
C LEU A 348 50.03 -23.13 29.27
N ARG A 349 49.82 -24.34 29.80
CA ARG A 349 50.77 -25.45 29.67
C ARG A 349 50.95 -25.90 28.23
N SER A 350 49.86 -25.93 27.45
CA SER A 350 49.90 -26.30 26.04
C SER A 350 50.73 -25.34 25.20
N ILE A 351 50.67 -24.03 25.49
CA ILE A 351 51.39 -23.01 24.71
C ILE A 351 52.84 -22.80 25.16
N THR A 352 53.16 -23.01 26.44
CA THR A 352 54.49 -22.72 27.00
C THR A 352 55.33 -23.96 27.32
N GLY A 353 54.72 -25.14 27.40
CA GLY A 353 55.38 -26.36 27.90
C GLY A 353 55.64 -26.35 29.42
N MET A 354 55.08 -25.40 30.17
CA MET A 354 55.30 -25.30 31.62
C MET A 354 54.81 -26.54 32.40
N GLY A 355 55.49 -26.82 33.50
CA GLY A 355 55.04 -27.78 34.51
C GLY A 355 53.75 -27.33 35.21
N LEU A 356 53.02 -28.29 35.79
CA LEU A 356 51.70 -28.04 36.40
C LEU A 356 51.74 -26.97 37.51
N LYS A 357 52.74 -27.02 38.40
CA LYS A 357 52.89 -26.07 39.50
C LYS A 357 53.12 -24.65 38.97
N SER A 358 54.10 -24.47 38.08
CA SER A 358 54.43 -23.15 37.51
C SER A 358 53.27 -22.54 36.73
N ALA A 359 52.51 -23.34 35.98
CA ALA A 359 51.34 -22.84 35.26
C ALA A 359 50.18 -22.46 36.21
N LYS A 360 49.99 -23.20 37.29
CA LYS A 360 49.03 -22.83 38.34
C LYS A 360 49.41 -21.51 39.00
N ASP A 361 50.66 -21.38 39.45
CA ASP A 361 51.15 -20.18 40.12
C ASP A 361 51.03 -18.95 39.21
N ALA A 362 51.31 -19.09 37.90
CA ALA A 362 51.15 -18.01 36.92
C ALA A 362 49.68 -17.59 36.71
N VAL A 363 48.74 -18.54 36.66
CA VAL A 363 47.30 -18.26 36.53
C VAL A 363 46.76 -17.59 37.79
N GLU A 364 47.19 -18.02 38.98
CA GLU A 364 46.80 -17.40 40.25
C GLU A 364 47.38 -15.99 40.38
N TYR A 365 48.66 -15.79 40.06
CA TYR A 365 49.27 -14.47 40.05
C TYR A 365 48.58 -13.50 39.08
N PHE A 366 48.20 -13.98 37.89
CA PHE A 366 47.43 -13.18 36.94
C PHE A 366 46.07 -12.78 37.52
N LEU A 367 45.36 -13.69 38.19
CA LEU A 367 44.05 -13.41 38.80
C LEU A 367 44.11 -12.46 39.99
N ASP A 368 45.22 -12.43 40.72
CA ASP A 368 45.42 -11.47 41.82
C ASP A 368 45.74 -10.05 41.30
N ALA A 369 46.24 -9.94 40.06
CA ALA A 369 46.63 -8.68 39.43
C ALA A 369 45.57 -8.10 38.46
N ALA A 370 44.63 -8.92 38.00
CA ALA A 370 43.51 -8.58 37.14
C ALA A 370 42.30 -8.14 37.96
#